data_AF-A0A7X8HU20-F1
#
_entry.id   AF-A0A7X8HU20-F1
#
_cell.length_a   1.000
_cell.length_b   1.000
_cell.length_c   1.000
_cell.angle_alpha   90.00
_cell.angle_beta   90.00
_cell.angle_gamma   90.00
#
_symmetry.space_group_name_H-M   'P 1'
#
loop_
_entity.id
_entity.type
_entity.pdbx_description
1 polymer ?
#
loop_
_entity_poly.entity_id
_entity_poly.type
_entity_poly.pdbx_seq_one_letter_code
_entity_poly.pdbx_strand_id
1 'polypeptide(L)' 'MTIIPKIKCPRCNSFELYKYGKDIHGYQKYQCKV' A
#
# COMPACT_ATOMS: atom_id res chain seq x y z
N MET A 1 -9.48 -3.05 -17.21
CA MET A 1 -9.79 -3.54 -15.85
C MET A 1 -8.54 -3.35 -15.00
N THR A 2 -8.47 -2.28 -14.23
CA THR A 2 -7.30 -2.02 -13.38
C THR A 2 -7.40 -2.93 -12.17
N ILE A 3 -6.65 -4.03 -12.15
CA ILE A 3 -6.52 -4.89 -10.98
C ILE A 3 -5.82 -4.06 -9.92
N ILE A 4 -6.58 -3.45 -9.00
CA ILE A 4 -6.00 -2.79 -7.84
C ILE A 4 -5.49 -3.94 -6.95
N PRO A 5 -4.17 -4.12 -6.78
CA PRO A 5 -3.68 -5.15 -5.89
C PRO A 5 -4.29 -4.88 -4.51
N LYS A 6 -4.92 -5.90 -3.92
CA LYS A 6 -5.36 -5.87 -2.52
C LYS A 6 -4.11 -5.91 -1.64
N ILE A 7 -3.42 -4.78 -1.57
CA ILE A 7 -2.23 -4.61 -0.73
C ILE A 7 -2.71 -4.67 0.71
N LYS A 8 -2.09 -5.57 1.47
CA LYS A 8 -2.30 -5.74 2.91
C LYS A 8 -0.96 -5.55 3.60
N CYS A 9 -0.98 -5.07 4.84
CA CYS A 9 0.26 -5.03 5.62
C CYS A 9 0.72 -6.46 5.91
N PRO A 10 1.95 -6.86 5.57
CA PRO A 10 2.44 -8.20 5.86
C PRO A 10 2.68 -8.45 7.36
N ARG A 11 2.74 -7.40 8.19
CA ARG A 11 2.96 -7.52 9.64
C ARG A 11 1.67 -7.79 10.42
N CYS A 12 0.60 -7.07 10.14
CA CYS A 12 -0.66 -7.14 10.89
C CYS A 12 -1.86 -7.60 10.06
N ASN A 13 -1.67 -7.94 8.77
CA ASN A 13 -2.73 -8.26 7.82
C ASN A 13 -3.82 -7.18 7.66
N SER A 14 -3.60 -5.96 8.15
CA SER A 14 -4.55 -4.87 7.99
C SER A 14 -4.62 -4.39 6.54
N PHE A 15 -5.83 -4.07 6.10
CA PHE A 15 -6.11 -3.41 4.82
C PHE A 15 -6.10 -1.88 4.96
N GLU A 16 -6.01 -1.36 6.19
CA GLU A 16 -5.91 0.06 6.46
C GLU A 16 -4.48 0.54 6.24
N LEU A 17 -4.25 0.99 5.00
CA LEU A 17 -2.98 1.53 4.56
C LEU A 17 -3.19 2.98 4.11
N TYR A 18 -2.30 3.88 4.52
CA TYR A 18 -2.27 5.24 4.01
C TYR A 18 -1.15 5.42 2.99
N LYS A 19 -1.37 6.33 2.04
CA LYS A 19 -0.39 6.69 1.00
C LYS A 19 0.65 7.63 1.61
N TYR A 20 1.93 7.28 1.51
CA TYR A 20 3.01 8.09 2.11
C TYR A 20 4.07 8.58 1.10
N GLY A 21 3.94 8.21 -0.17
CA GLY A 21 4.84 8.67 -1.23
C GLY A 21 4.85 7.76 -2.44
N LYS A 22 5.74 8.02 -3.38
CA LYS A 22 6.01 7.13 -4.52
C LYS A 22 7.47 6.69 -4.49
N ASP A 23 7.79 5.55 -5.08
CA ASP A 23 9.19 5.18 -5.32
C ASP A 23 9.77 5.86 -6.55
N ILE A 24 11.05 5.59 -6.83
CA ILE A 24 11.78 6.16 -7.97
C ILE A 24 11.18 5.76 -9.33
N HIS A 25 10.37 4.71 -9.38
CA HIS A 25 9.67 4.23 -10.58
C HIS A 25 8.22 4.74 -10.65
N GLY A 26 7.77 5.50 -9.66
CA GLY A 26 6.43 6.08 -9.61
C GLY A 26 5.36 5.17 -8.99
N TYR A 27 5.72 4.00 -8.45
CA TYR A 27 4.75 3.15 -7.77
C TYR A 27 4.36 3.75 -6.42
N GLN A 28 3.07 3.68 -6.12
CA GLN A 28 2.53 4.19 -4.86
C GLN A 28 3.06 3.37 -3.68
N LYS A 29 3.70 4.05 -2.73
CA LYS A 29 4.08 3.45 -1.46
C LYS A 29 2.94 3.59 -0.46
N TYR A 30 2.70 2.50 0.27
CA TYR A 30 1.65 2.37 1.28
C TYR A 30 2.28 2.04 2.62
N GLN A 31 1.88 2.77 3.65
CA GLN A 31 2.31 2.55 5.03
C GLN A 31 1.11 2.11 5.85
N CYS A 32 1.35 1.18 6.76
CA CYS A 32 0.29 0.72 7.63
C CYS A 32 -0.07 1.78 8.66
N LYS A 33 -1.37 1.92 8.95
CA LYS A 33 -1.92 2.92 9.88
C LYS A 33 -1.97 2.43 11.34
N VAL A 34 -1.50 1.22 11.63
CA VAL A 34 -1.52 0.64 13.00
C VAL A 34 -0.56 1.39 13.91
#